data_AF-A0A318HH56-F1
#
_entry.id   AF-A0A318HH56-F1
#
_cell.length_a   1.000
_cell.length_b   1.000
_cell.length_c   1.000
_cell.angle_alpha   90.00
_cell.angle_beta   90.00
_cell.angle_gamma   90.00
#
_symmetry.space_group_name_H-M   'P 1'
#
loop_
_entity.id
_entity.type
_entity.pdbx_description
1 polymer ?
#
loop_
_entity_poly.entity_id
_entity_poly.type
_entity_poly.pdbx_seq_one_letter_code
_entity_poly.pdbx_strand_id
1 'polypeptide(L)'
;MTAVRVILIGVGLVLGGYGTVLVWENPPVIIMRIVVWALVGVVLHDAVFAPLCVALGFAGRRLIPRKWWPPIVLAAFCSVVLVFLAVPVYGKPGMRPDNMTVLDRNYPLGLWISLAVVWACVPIYYLGVRLLPVGQDDVVEQKRADDVEPQPPAV
;
A
#
# COMPACT_ATOMS: atom_id res chain seq x y z
N MET A 1 -19.71 12.96 21.89
CA MET A 1 -19.18 12.80 20.52
C MET A 1 -18.26 13.98 20.26
N THR A 2 -16.99 13.76 19.91
CA THR A 2 -16.04 14.86 19.63
C THR A 2 -16.47 15.62 18.37
N ALA A 3 -16.27 16.94 18.32
CA ALA A 3 -16.67 17.78 17.17
C ALA A 3 -16.08 17.26 15.84
N VAL A 4 -14.85 16.76 15.87
CA VAL A 4 -14.18 16.12 14.73
C VAL A 4 -14.99 14.92 14.19
N ARG A 5 -15.55 14.08 15.07
CA ARG A 5 -16.34 12.92 14.64
C ARG A 5 -17.64 13.36 13.96
N VAL A 6 -18.29 14.41 14.46
CA VAL A 6 -19.51 14.96 13.84
C VAL A 6 -19.21 15.52 12.46
N ILE A 7 -18.11 16.26 12.32
CA ILE A 7 -17.66 16.81 11.04
C ILE A 7 -17.38 15.69 10.05
N LEU A 8 -16.62 14.65 10.45
CA LEU A 8 -16.31 13.51 9.57
C LEU A 8 -17.58 12.76 9.12
N ILE A 9 -18.55 12.57 10.01
CA ILE A 9 -19.84 11.96 9.66
C ILE A 9 -20.59 12.84 8.65
N GLY A 10 -20.68 14.15 8.92
CA GLY A 10 -21.35 15.10 8.02
C GLY A 10 -20.72 15.12 6.63
N VAL A 11 -19.39 15.22 6.56
CA VAL A 11 -18.64 15.17 5.30
C VAL A 11 -18.86 13.85 4.57
N GLY A 12 -18.79 12.72 5.28
CA GLY A 12 -19.03 11.40 4.69
C GLY A 12 -20.43 11.25 4.09
N LEU A 13 -21.45 11.75 4.78
CA LEU A 13 -22.83 11.73 4.28
C LEU A 13 -23.02 12.62 3.05
N VAL A 14 -22.44 13.83 3.05
CA VAL A 14 -22.49 14.74 1.90
C VAL A 14 -21.80 14.12 0.68
N LEU A 15 -20.59 13.59 0.86
CA LEU A 15 -19.85 12.95 -0.23
C LEU A 15 -20.55 11.67 -0.74
N GLY A 16 -21.06 10.84 0.16
CA GLY A 16 -21.80 9.63 -0.20
C GLY A 16 -23.11 9.93 -0.94
N GLY A 17 -23.87 10.92 -0.46
CA GLY A 17 -25.08 11.40 -1.12
C GLY A 17 -24.79 11.97 -2.51
N TYR A 18 -23.79 12.83 -2.62
CA TYR A 18 -23.35 13.39 -3.90
C TYR A 18 -22.91 12.32 -4.90
N GLY A 19 -22.10 11.34 -4.45
CA GLY A 19 -21.69 10.21 -5.29
C GLY A 19 -22.87 9.36 -5.76
N THR A 20 -23.88 9.18 -4.90
CA THR A 20 -25.09 8.42 -5.25
C THR A 20 -25.91 9.12 -6.34
N VAL A 21 -26.06 10.45 -6.25
CA VAL A 21 -26.70 11.25 -7.31
C VAL A 21 -25.95 11.08 -8.63
N LEU A 22 -24.61 11.17 -8.59
CA LEU A 22 -23.78 11.03 -9.79
C LEU A 22 -23.91 9.64 -10.45
N VAL A 23 -24.06 8.58 -9.66
CA VAL A 23 -24.32 7.23 -10.17
C VAL A 23 -25.73 7.13 -10.75
N TRP A 24 -26.72 7.74 -10.10
CA TRP A 24 -28.13 7.68 -10.50
C TRP A 24 -28.41 8.35 -11.84
N GLU A 25 -27.61 9.36 -12.22
CA GLU A 25 -27.70 10.03 -13.52
C GLU A 25 -27.27 9.13 -14.70
N ASN A 26 -26.68 7.96 -14.44
CA ASN A 26 -26.25 7.05 -15.49
C ASN A 26 -27.40 6.14 -15.98
N PRO A 27 -27.39 5.72 -17.26
CA PRO A 27 -28.30 4.70 -17.78
C PRO A 27 -28.23 3.39 -16.97
N PRO A 28 -29.34 2.62 -16.84
CA PRO A 28 -29.38 1.38 -16.05
C PRO A 28 -28.30 0.36 -16.40
N VAL A 29 -27.92 0.27 -17.68
CA VAL A 29 -26.85 -0.63 -18.15
C VAL A 29 -25.49 -0.26 -17.55
N ILE A 30 -25.21 1.04 -17.38
CA ILE A 30 -23.95 1.51 -16.78
C ILE A 30 -23.98 1.25 -15.28
N ILE A 31 -25.10 1.52 -14.61
CA ILE A 31 -25.28 1.22 -13.18
C ILE A 31 -25.02 -0.27 -12.92
N MET A 32 -25.59 -1.17 -13.73
CA MET A 32 -25.34 -2.60 -13.62
C MET A 32 -23.87 -2.96 -13.81
N ARG A 33 -23.16 -2.33 -14.76
CA ARG A 33 -21.71 -2.54 -14.93
C ARG A 33 -20.90 -2.10 -13.71
N ILE A 34 -21.26 -0.97 -13.10
CA ILE A 34 -20.63 -0.48 -11.87
C ILE A 34 -20.85 -1.48 -10.72
N VAL A 35 -22.08 -1.95 -10.54
CA VAL A 35 -22.42 -2.94 -9.51
C VAL A 35 -21.66 -4.24 -9.72
N VAL A 36 -21.65 -4.78 -10.95
CA VAL A 36 -20.90 -5.99 -11.29
C VAL A 36 -19.41 -5.79 -11.03
N TRP A 37 -18.83 -4.67 -11.46
CA TRP A 37 -17.43 -4.36 -11.21
C TRP A 37 -17.10 -4.30 -9.71
N ALA A 38 -17.95 -3.65 -8.92
CA ALA A 38 -17.76 -3.54 -7.47
C ALA A 38 -17.84 -4.92 -6.78
N LEU A 39 -18.84 -5.73 -7.13
CA LEU A 39 -19.00 -7.08 -6.57
C LEU A 39 -17.85 -8.00 -6.96
N VAL A 40 -17.49 -8.03 -8.25
CA VAL A 40 -16.36 -8.84 -8.74
C VAL A 40 -15.06 -8.39 -8.09
N GLY A 41 -14.85 -7.08 -7.93
CA GLY A 41 -13.68 -6.53 -7.23
C GLY A 41 -13.58 -7.01 -5.79
N VAL A 42 -14.68 -6.93 -5.02
CA VAL A 42 -14.73 -7.41 -3.62
C VAL A 42 -14.47 -8.91 -3.55
N VAL A 43 -15.16 -9.70 -4.37
CA VAL A 43 -15.00 -11.17 -4.39
C VAL A 43 -13.57 -11.56 -4.76
N LEU A 44 -13.00 -10.95 -5.80
CA LEU A 44 -11.62 -11.22 -6.21
C LEU A 44 -10.63 -10.82 -5.11
N HIS A 45 -10.84 -9.69 -4.45
CA HIS A 45 -9.98 -9.23 -3.36
C HIS A 45 -10.02 -10.21 -2.17
N ASP A 46 -11.21 -10.54 -1.67
CA ASP A 46 -11.35 -11.30 -0.43
C ASP A 46 -11.13 -12.80 -0.64
N ALA A 47 -11.53 -13.34 -1.79
CA ALA A 47 -11.39 -14.77 -2.07
C ALA A 47 -10.04 -15.14 -2.69
N VAL A 48 -9.32 -14.19 -3.32
CA VAL A 48 -8.06 -14.49 -4.01
C VAL A 48 -6.90 -13.69 -3.41
N PHE A 49 -7.00 -12.37 -3.35
CA PHE A 49 -5.89 -11.53 -2.91
C PHE A 49 -5.56 -11.74 -1.43
N ALA A 50 -6.55 -11.75 -0.55
CA ALA A 50 -6.34 -11.97 0.88
C ALA A 50 -5.70 -13.37 1.18
N PRO A 51 -6.19 -14.49 0.63
CA PRO A 51 -5.54 -15.79 0.80
C PRO A 51 -4.12 -15.85 0.23
N LEU A 52 -3.85 -15.21 -0.91
CA LEU A 52 -2.50 -15.10 -1.47
C LEU A 52 -1.58 -14.33 -0.53
N CYS A 53 -2.01 -13.20 0.03
CA CYS A 53 -1.24 -12.44 1.01
C CYS A 53 -0.93 -13.27 2.26
N VAL A 54 -1.90 -14.05 2.75
CA VAL A 54 -1.70 -14.97 3.89
C VAL A 54 -0.68 -16.04 3.53
N ALA A 55 -0.81 -16.68 2.37
CA ALA A 55 0.11 -17.73 1.92
C ALA A 55 1.54 -17.19 1.75
N LEU A 56 1.70 -16.02 1.13
CA LEU A 56 2.99 -15.36 0.94
C LEU A 56 3.61 -14.92 2.28
N GLY A 57 2.83 -14.35 3.20
CA GLY A 57 3.31 -14.00 4.53
C GLY A 57 3.75 -15.22 5.34
N PHE A 58 2.99 -16.32 5.23
CA PHE A 58 3.33 -17.59 5.88
C PHE A 58 4.59 -18.24 5.29
N ALA A 59 4.71 -18.28 3.96
CA ALA A 59 5.91 -18.78 3.28
C ALA A 59 7.13 -17.91 3.60
N GLY A 60 6.98 -16.58 3.54
CA GLY A 60 8.02 -15.63 3.91
C GLY A 60 8.54 -15.84 5.33
N ARG A 61 7.67 -16.24 6.28
CA ARG A 61 8.07 -16.53 7.67
C ARG A 61 8.95 -17.74 7.81
N ARG A 62 8.81 -18.70 6.89
CA ARG A 62 9.63 -19.91 6.88
C ARG A 62 10.93 -19.73 6.09
N LEU A 63 10.92 -18.88 5.06
CA LEU A 63 12.03 -18.75 4.12
C LEU A 63 12.98 -17.58 4.43
N ILE A 64 12.49 -16.49 5.04
CA ILE A 64 13.22 -15.23 5.15
C ILE A 64 13.49 -14.90 6.63
N PRO A 65 14.76 -14.67 7.04
CA PRO A 65 15.08 -14.24 8.39
C PRO A 65 14.40 -12.91 8.74
N ARG A 66 13.91 -12.77 9.97
CA ARG A 66 13.12 -11.61 10.42
C ARG A 66 13.79 -10.25 10.20
N LYS A 67 15.12 -10.20 10.26
CA LYS A 67 15.93 -9.00 9.96
C LYS A 67 15.71 -8.49 8.53
N TRP A 68 15.35 -9.38 7.61
CA TRP A 68 15.25 -9.06 6.20
C TRP A 68 13.87 -8.50 5.77
N TRP A 69 12.89 -8.59 6.67
CA TRP A 69 11.48 -8.37 6.36
C TRP A 69 11.13 -6.95 5.93
N PRO A 70 11.53 -5.87 6.64
CA PRO A 70 11.00 -4.54 6.37
C PRO A 70 11.20 -4.06 4.92
N PRO A 71 12.42 -4.10 4.34
CA PRO A 71 12.60 -3.65 2.97
C PRO A 71 12.03 -4.62 1.93
N ILE A 72 11.99 -5.93 2.21
CA ILE A 72 11.42 -6.92 1.29
C ILE A 72 9.90 -6.77 1.18
N VAL A 73 9.20 -6.59 2.31
CA VAL A 73 7.74 -6.39 2.32
C VAL A 73 7.38 -5.11 1.58
N LEU A 74 8.14 -4.03 1.78
CA LEU A 74 7.92 -2.78 1.06
C LEU A 74 8.15 -2.93 -0.45
N ALA A 75 9.26 -3.57 -0.86
CA ALA A 75 9.55 -3.81 -2.27
C ALA A 75 8.48 -4.69 -2.93
N ALA A 76 8.01 -5.73 -2.24
CA ALA A 76 6.92 -6.59 -2.69
C ALA A 76 5.60 -5.80 -2.84
N PHE A 77 5.24 -4.98 -1.85
CA PHE A 77 4.05 -4.13 -1.91
C PHE A 77 4.10 -3.15 -3.09
N CYS A 78 5.22 -2.43 -3.26
CA CYS A 78 5.44 -1.54 -4.40
C CYS A 78 5.35 -2.30 -5.73
N SER A 79 5.86 -3.53 -5.80
CA SER A 79 5.77 -4.37 -6.99
C SER A 79 4.32 -4.68 -7.36
N VAL A 80 3.48 -5.03 -6.38
CA VAL A 80 2.04 -5.27 -6.60
C VAL A 80 1.36 -4.02 -7.14
N VAL A 81 1.62 -2.84 -6.54
CA VAL A 81 1.06 -1.56 -7.02
C VAL A 81 1.48 -1.27 -8.46
N LEU A 82 2.77 -1.44 -8.79
CA LEU A 82 3.28 -1.24 -10.15
C LEU A 82 2.62 -2.17 -11.17
N VAL A 83 2.42 -3.45 -10.81
CA VAL A 83 1.72 -4.41 -11.67
C VAL A 83 0.27 -3.96 -11.90
N PHE A 84 -0.47 -3.58 -10.86
CA PHE A 84 -1.84 -3.08 -11.01
C PHE A 84 -1.93 -1.83 -11.90
N LEU A 85 -0.99 -0.89 -11.75
CA LEU A 85 -0.92 0.30 -12.61
C LEU A 85 -0.58 -0.05 -14.07
N ALA A 86 0.18 -1.12 -14.30
CA ALA A 86 0.55 -1.55 -15.64
C ALA A 86 -0.59 -2.26 -16.39
N VAL A 87 -1.49 -2.97 -15.70
CA VAL A 87 -2.61 -3.71 -16.32
C VAL A 87 -3.36 -2.91 -17.41
N PRO A 88 -3.87 -1.68 -17.17
CA PRO A 88 -4.65 -0.95 -18.16
C PRO A 88 -3.84 -0.54 -19.42
N VAL A 89 -2.51 -0.44 -19.31
CA VAL A 89 -1.63 0.05 -20.39
C VAL A 89 -0.82 -1.07 -21.05
N TYR A 90 -0.77 -2.26 -20.45
CA TYR A 90 0.11 -3.35 -20.87
C TYR A 90 -0.21 -3.84 -22.29
N GLY A 91 -1.49 -4.03 -22.60
CA GLY A 91 -1.97 -4.41 -23.94
C GLY A 91 -2.24 -3.23 -24.88
N LYS A 92 -1.96 -2.00 -24.42
CA LYS A 92 -2.20 -0.75 -25.13
C LYS A 92 -3.59 -0.65 -25.82
N PRO A 93 -4.69 -0.96 -25.10
CA PRO A 93 -6.02 -0.96 -25.70
C PRO A 93 -6.39 0.45 -26.19
N GLY A 94 -6.74 0.56 -27.47
CA GLY A 94 -7.10 1.85 -28.09
C GLY A 94 -5.93 2.65 -28.67
N MET A 95 -4.75 2.05 -28.84
CA MET A 95 -3.67 2.62 -29.65
C MET A 95 -4.20 3.01 -31.03
N ARG A 96 -3.90 4.23 -31.45
CA ARG A 96 -4.13 4.68 -32.82
C ARG A 96 -2.78 5.07 -33.44
N PRO A 97 -2.45 4.58 -34.65
CA PRO A 97 -1.16 4.86 -35.29
C PRO A 97 -0.88 6.36 -35.54
N ASP A 98 -1.94 7.16 -35.62
CA ASP A 98 -1.92 8.60 -35.82
C ASP A 98 -1.76 9.41 -34.52
N ASN A 99 -1.76 8.76 -33.35
CA ASN A 99 -1.71 9.42 -32.05
C ASN A 99 -0.56 8.88 -31.19
N MET A 100 0.63 9.46 -31.38
CA MET A 100 1.87 9.13 -30.65
C MET A 100 1.93 9.71 -29.23
N THR A 101 0.83 9.67 -28.48
CA THR A 101 0.79 10.21 -27.11
C THR A 101 1.09 9.12 -26.07
N VAL A 102 0.25 8.97 -25.05
CA VAL A 102 0.55 8.18 -23.85
C VAL A 102 0.85 6.72 -24.19
N LEU A 103 0.08 6.13 -25.11
CA LEU A 103 0.11 4.69 -25.38
C LEU A 103 1.30 4.23 -26.27
N ASP A 104 2.04 5.15 -26.89
CA ASP A 104 3.17 4.84 -27.77
C ASP A 104 4.38 4.24 -27.02
N ARG A 105 4.45 4.45 -25.69
CA ARG A 105 5.56 4.00 -24.84
C ARG A 105 5.68 2.48 -24.71
N ASN A 106 6.90 1.98 -24.46
CA ASN A 106 7.14 0.58 -24.13
C ASN A 106 6.83 0.31 -22.64
N TYR A 107 5.56 0.07 -22.33
CA TYR A 107 5.09 -0.22 -20.97
C TYR A 107 5.67 -1.49 -20.35
N PRO A 108 5.82 -2.62 -21.08
CA PRO A 108 6.50 -3.79 -20.54
C PRO A 108 7.92 -3.47 -20.07
N LEU A 109 8.71 -2.76 -20.88
CA LEU A 109 10.06 -2.33 -20.50
C LEU A 109 10.03 -1.38 -19.30
N GLY A 110 9.12 -0.40 -19.31
CA GLY A 110 8.96 0.54 -18.20
C GLY A 110 8.64 -0.16 -16.88
N LEU A 111 7.73 -1.14 -16.89
CA LEU A 111 7.38 -1.93 -15.72
C LEU A 111 8.60 -2.69 -15.18
N TRP A 112 9.33 -3.39 -16.05
CA TRP A 112 10.52 -4.16 -15.63
C TRP A 112 11.61 -3.25 -15.05
N ILE A 113 11.84 -2.07 -15.65
CA ILE A 113 12.78 -1.08 -15.11
C ILE A 113 12.31 -0.59 -13.73
N SER A 114 11.03 -0.24 -13.57
CA SER A 114 10.50 0.22 -12.27
C SER A 114 10.61 -0.86 -11.20
N LEU A 115 10.32 -2.12 -11.54
CA LEU A 115 10.52 -3.26 -10.62
C LEU A 115 12.00 -3.41 -10.25
N ALA A 116 12.91 -3.35 -11.23
CA ALA A 116 14.35 -3.43 -10.97
C ALA A 116 14.83 -2.33 -10.02
N VAL A 117 14.37 -1.09 -10.20
CA VAL A 117 14.68 0.03 -9.31
C VAL A 117 14.17 -0.21 -7.89
N VAL A 118 12.90 -0.63 -7.73
CA VAL A 118 12.32 -0.95 -6.42
C VAL A 118 13.12 -2.04 -5.70
N TRP A 119 13.49 -3.11 -6.41
CA TRP A 119 14.25 -4.20 -5.81
C TRP A 119 15.71 -3.84 -5.55
N ALA A 120 16.31 -2.93 -6.33
CA ALA A 120 17.64 -2.40 -6.06
C ALA A 120 17.71 -1.60 -4.74
N CYS A 121 16.60 -0.99 -4.29
CA CYS A 121 16.55 -0.32 -2.99
C CYS A 121 16.79 -1.26 -1.80
N VAL A 122 16.49 -2.56 -1.93
CA VAL A 122 16.66 -3.55 -0.85
C VAL A 122 18.15 -3.74 -0.48
N PRO A 123 19.07 -4.11 -1.39
CA PRO A 123 20.49 -4.21 -1.06
C PRO A 123 21.10 -2.84 -0.70
N ILE A 124 20.65 -1.75 -1.34
CA ILE A 124 21.11 -0.39 -1.01
C ILE A 124 20.79 -0.05 0.45
N TYR A 125 19.59 -0.39 0.93
CA TYR A 125 19.21 -0.20 2.33
C TYR A 125 20.16 -0.94 3.29
N TYR A 126 20.49 -2.21 3.01
CA TYR A 126 21.42 -2.95 3.86
C TYR A 126 22.85 -2.42 3.81
N LEU A 127 23.31 -1.97 2.65
CA LEU A 127 24.60 -1.30 2.54
C LEU A 127 24.60 -0.01 3.37
N GLY A 128 23.54 0.79 3.29
CA GLY A 128 23.37 2.01 4.08
C GLY A 128 23.38 1.74 5.58
N VAL A 129 22.60 0.77 6.06
CA VAL A 129 22.56 0.39 7.49
C VAL A 129 23.89 -0.18 7.97
N ARG A 130 24.68 -0.83 7.11
CA ARG A 130 26.02 -1.33 7.48
C ARG A 130 27.07 -0.23 7.52
N LEU A 131 26.93 0.80 6.69
CA LEU A 131 27.89 1.90 6.56
C LEU A 131 27.59 3.07 7.50
N LEU A 132 26.32 3.26 7.88
CA LEU A 132 25.89 4.26 8.84
C LEU A 132 25.84 3.62 10.23
N PRO A 133 26.78 3.95 11.14
CA PRO A 133 26.62 3.59 12.54
C PRO A 133 25.39 4.33 13.05
N VAL A 134 24.25 3.65 13.06
CA VAL A 134 23.06 4.10 13.77
C VAL A 134 23.48 4.10 15.24
N GLY A 135 23.78 5.29 15.78
CA GLY A 135 24.04 5.48 17.20
C GLY A 135 22.84 4.96 17.97
N GLN A 136 22.98 3.75 18.50
CA GLN A 136 21.99 3.11 19.36
C GLN A 136 21.82 3.96 20.61
N ASP A 137 20.62 4.51 20.82
CA ASP A 137 19.78 4.27 21.99
C ASP A 137 20.37 4.33 23.42
N ASP A 138 21.55 4.91 23.63
CA ASP A 138 22.12 5.12 24.98
C ASP A 138 21.19 5.97 25.87
N VAL A 139 20.31 6.77 25.28
CA VAL A 139 19.40 7.68 25.99
C VAL A 139 18.13 7.01 26.52
N VAL A 140 17.76 5.82 26.00
CA VAL A 140 16.51 5.13 26.40
C VAL A 140 16.77 4.03 27.42
N GLU A 141 17.93 3.34 27.36
CA GLU A 141 18.31 2.34 28.37
C GLU A 141 18.70 2.95 29.72
N GLN A 142 19.15 4.22 29.74
CA GLN A 142 19.56 4.88 30.99
C GLN A 142 18.36 5.34 31.85
N LYS A 143 17.14 5.34 31.34
CA LYS A 143 15.91 5.53 32.14
C LYS A 143 15.27 4.20 32.51
N ARG A 144 16.06 3.29 33.08
CA ARG A 144 15.53 2.13 33.80
C ARG A 144 14.80 2.65 35.04
N ALA A 145 13.70 1.99 35.42
CA ALA A 145 12.80 2.38 36.50
C ALA A 145 13.41 2.39 37.93
N ASP A 146 14.75 2.33 38.04
CA ASP A 146 15.51 2.29 39.28
C ASP A 146 15.89 3.70 39.78
N ASP A 147 15.71 4.76 38.96
CA ASP A 147 15.98 6.16 39.31
C ASP A 147 14.78 6.87 40.00
N VAL A 148 13.76 6.14 40.44
CA VAL A 148 12.67 6.72 41.24
C VAL A 148 13.09 6.67 42.71
N GLU A 149 13.56 7.82 43.22
CA GLU A 149 13.81 8.04 44.64
C GLU A 149 12.63 7.53 45.50
N PRO A 150 12.86 6.74 46.57
CA PRO A 150 11.78 6.28 47.43
C PRO A 150 11.03 7.45 48.05
N GLN A 151 9.70 7.42 47.96
CA GLN A 151 8.82 8.42 48.56
C GLN A 151 9.11 8.53 50.08
N PRO A 152 9.41 9.73 50.62
CA PRO A 152 9.72 9.86 52.03
C PRO A 152 8.51 9.49 52.91
N PRO A 153 8.74 8.93 54.12
CA PRO A 153 7.68 8.44 54.97
C PRO A 153 6.73 9.58 55.36
N ALA A 154 5.43 9.30 55.27
CA ALA A 154 4.39 10.20 55.72
C ALA A 154 4.52 10.43 57.22
N VAL A 155 4.60 11.70 57.61
CA VAL A 155 4.58 12.15 59.01
C VAL A 155 3.13 12.21 59.50
#